data_AF-U6LM45-F1
#
_entry.id   AF-U6LM45-F1
#
_cell.length_a   1.000
_cell.length_b   1.000
_cell.length_c   1.000
_cell.angle_alpha   90.00
_cell.angle_beta   90.00
_cell.angle_gamma   90.00
#
_symmetry.space_group_name_H-M   'P 1'
#
loop_
_entity.id
_entity.type
_entity.pdbx_description
1 polymer ?
#
loop_
_entity_poly.entity_id
_entity_poly.type
_entity_poly.pdbx_seq_one_letter_code
_entity_poly.pdbx_strand_id
1 'polypeptide(L)'
;MSASFERRELPSIKEVMEATAARTTRQVDEVEGSVMPFFLSAAADLLRRAKEEKVQTEEVLARVLAVAAGLKELPSHSLLTWRPGDTTLELKKEKEWQGFNDAEGW
;
A
#
# COMPACT_ATOMS: atom_id res chain seq x y z
N MET A 1 20.39 14.67 -33.27
CA MET A 1 19.03 14.53 -32.71
C MET A 1 19.17 14.38 -31.20
N SER A 2 18.70 15.35 -30.43
CA SER A 2 18.65 15.25 -28.97
C SER A 2 17.33 14.59 -28.57
N ALA A 3 17.39 13.39 -28.01
CA ALA A 3 16.24 12.77 -27.38
C ALA A 3 16.09 13.33 -25.96
N SER A 4 14.92 13.90 -25.65
CA SER A 4 14.55 14.29 -24.28
C SER A 4 13.60 13.25 -23.70
N PHE A 5 13.82 12.85 -22.45
CA PHE A 5 12.92 11.96 -21.72
C PHE A 5 11.79 12.77 -21.06
N GLU A 6 10.57 12.25 -21.14
CA GLU A 6 9.43 12.79 -20.41
C GLU A 6 9.57 12.43 -18.92
N ARG A 7 9.45 13.43 -18.05
CA ARG A 7 9.39 13.20 -16.60
C ARG A 7 7.95 12.85 -16.23
N ARG A 8 7.73 11.65 -15.70
CA ARG A 8 6.44 11.22 -15.14
C ARG A 8 6.52 11.15 -13.63
N GLU A 9 5.37 11.35 -13.00
CA GLU A 9 5.23 11.15 -11.56
C GLU A 9 5.32 9.67 -11.19
N LEU A 10 5.73 9.42 -9.96
CA LEU A 10 5.69 8.06 -9.41
C LEU A 10 4.23 7.65 -9.20
N PRO A 11 3.90 6.36 -9.39
CA PRO A 11 2.59 5.85 -9.02
C PRO A 11 2.29 6.16 -7.55
N SER A 12 1.07 6.60 -7.27
CA SER A 12 0.59 6.80 -5.91
C SER A 12 0.47 5.48 -5.16
N ILE A 13 0.50 5.53 -3.83
CA ILE A 13 0.30 4.35 -2.98
C ILE A 13 -1.02 3.67 -3.34
N LYS A 14 -2.09 4.45 -3.56
CA LYS A 14 -3.40 3.91 -3.93
C LYS A 14 -3.34 3.09 -5.22
N GLU A 15 -2.72 3.62 -6.27
CA GLU A 15 -2.59 2.90 -7.55
C GLU A 15 -1.78 1.61 -7.40
N VAL A 16 -0.71 1.64 -6.61
CA VAL A 16 0.09 0.44 -6.32
C VAL A 16 -0.73 -0.59 -5.54
N MET A 17 -1.51 -0.16 -4.54
CA MET A 17 -2.35 -1.05 -3.73
C MET A 17 -3.47 -1.67 -4.57
N GLU A 18 -4.15 -0.89 -5.41
CA GLU A 18 -5.21 -1.38 -6.31
C GLU A 18 -4.65 -2.38 -7.34
N ALA A 19 -3.52 -2.05 -7.96
CA ALA A 19 -2.86 -2.96 -8.90
C ALA A 19 -2.39 -4.26 -8.21
N THR A 20 -1.88 -4.15 -6.99
CA THR A 20 -1.45 -5.32 -6.20
C THR A 20 -2.64 -6.18 -5.83
N ALA A 21 -3.72 -5.60 -5.31
CA ALA A 21 -4.94 -6.32 -4.96
C ALA A 21 -5.51 -7.07 -6.18
N ALA A 22 -5.64 -6.40 -7.33
CA ALA A 22 -6.13 -7.00 -8.55
C ALA A 22 -5.26 -8.17 -9.04
N ARG A 23 -3.93 -8.05 -8.91
CA ARG A 23 -3.00 -9.13 -9.25
C ARG A 23 -3.15 -10.31 -8.29
N THR A 24 -3.17 -10.06 -6.99
CA THR A 24 -3.26 -11.11 -5.97
C THR A 24 -4.56 -11.90 -6.09
N THR A 25 -5.69 -11.24 -6.37
CA THR A 25 -6.95 -11.95 -6.61
C THR A 25 -6.83 -12.96 -7.74
N ARG A 26 -6.19 -12.62 -8.85
CA ARG A 26 -5.97 -13.56 -9.97
C ARG A 26 -5.06 -14.73 -9.59
N GLN A 27 -4.08 -14.50 -8.71
CA GLN A 27 -3.21 -15.58 -8.23
C GLN A 27 -3.97 -16.60 -7.38
N VAL A 28 -5.03 -16.18 -6.68
CA VAL A 28 -5.91 -17.11 -5.96
C VAL A 28 -6.67 -18.02 -6.92
N ASP A 29 -7.08 -17.51 -8.09
CA ASP A 29 -7.76 -18.30 -9.13
C ASP A 29 -6.84 -19.36 -9.77
N GLU A 30 -5.53 -19.15 -9.72
CA GLU A 30 -4.52 -20.07 -10.27
C GLU A 30 -4.21 -21.27 -9.34
N VAL A 31 -4.75 -21.28 -8.11
CA VAL A 31 -4.45 -22.35 -7.15
C VAL A 31 -5.11 -23.66 -7.58
N GLU A 32 -4.31 -24.72 -7.71
CA GLU A 32 -4.82 -26.03 -8.08
C GLU A 32 -5.79 -26.59 -7.04
N GLY A 33 -6.90 -27.15 -7.52
CA GLY A 33 -7.90 -27.81 -6.68
C GLY A 33 -7.35 -28.99 -5.86
N SER A 34 -6.25 -29.60 -6.31
CA SER A 34 -5.52 -30.68 -5.62
C SER A 34 -4.99 -30.24 -4.25
N VAL A 35 -4.68 -28.95 -4.09
CA VAL A 35 -4.10 -28.37 -2.88
C VAL A 35 -5.18 -27.93 -1.89
N MET A 36 -6.40 -27.61 -2.39
CA MET A 36 -7.50 -27.08 -1.57
C MET A 36 -7.84 -27.92 -0.33
N PRO A 37 -7.94 -29.27 -0.40
CA PRO A 37 -8.31 -30.08 0.77
C PRO A 37 -7.40 -29.90 1.98
N PHE A 38 -6.11 -29.59 1.77
CA PHE A 38 -5.15 -29.38 2.86
C PHE A 38 -5.40 -28.07 3.63
N PHE A 39 -6.05 -27.09 2.99
CA PHE A 39 -6.30 -25.77 3.58
C PHE A 39 -7.74 -25.59 4.09
N LEU A 40 -8.69 -26.43 3.66
CA LEU A 40 -10.10 -26.31 4.06
C LEU A 40 -10.32 -26.36 5.58
N SER A 41 -9.59 -27.21 6.30
CA SER A 41 -9.71 -27.29 7.77
C SER A 41 -9.20 -26.01 8.45
N ALA A 42 -8.08 -25.45 7.98
CA ALA A 42 -7.53 -24.20 8.50
C ALA A 42 -8.44 -23.00 8.16
N ALA A 43 -9.03 -22.97 6.97
CA ALA A 43 -9.99 -21.95 6.56
C ALA A 43 -11.26 -21.99 7.44
N ALA A 44 -11.78 -23.19 7.74
CA ALA A 44 -12.92 -23.34 8.64
C ALA A 44 -12.61 -22.84 10.06
N ASP A 45 -11.42 -23.15 10.58
CA ASP A 45 -10.97 -22.64 11.89
C ASP A 45 -10.84 -21.11 11.90
N LEU A 46 -10.26 -20.53 10.85
CA LEU A 46 -10.14 -19.08 10.70
C LEU A 46 -11.51 -18.39 10.73
N LEU A 47 -12.47 -18.91 9.97
CA LEU A 47 -13.84 -18.37 9.94
C LEU A 47 -14.57 -18.53 11.27
N ARG A 48 -14.34 -19.65 11.97
CA ARG A 48 -14.89 -19.87 13.32
C ARG A 48 -14.38 -18.83 14.31
N ARG A 49 -13.06 -18.59 14.34
CA ARG A 49 -12.44 -17.56 15.21
C ARG A 49 -12.94 -16.16 14.88
N ALA A 50 -13.05 -15.82 13.59
CA ALA A 50 -13.60 -14.54 13.17
C ALA A 50 -15.05 -14.33 13.67
N LYS A 51 -15.88 -15.39 13.63
CA LYS A 51 -17.25 -15.34 14.15
C LYS A 51 -17.29 -15.11 15.67
N GLU A 52 -16.38 -15.73 16.42
CA GLU A 52 -16.25 -15.53 17.87
C GLU A 52 -15.84 -14.09 18.21
N GLU A 53 -14.96 -13.51 17.39
CA GLU A 53 -14.49 -12.12 17.51
C GLU A 53 -15.44 -11.08 16.87
N LYS A 54 -16.57 -11.52 16.27
CA LYS A 54 -17.54 -10.68 15.53
C LYS A 54 -16.92 -9.92 14.35
N VAL A 55 -15.88 -10.48 13.75
CA VAL A 55 -15.25 -9.94 12.53
C VAL A 55 -16.06 -10.40 11.31
N GLN A 56 -16.28 -9.49 10.36
CA GLN A 56 -17.01 -9.79 9.14
C GLN A 56 -16.17 -10.66 8.19
N THR A 57 -16.81 -11.57 7.47
CA THR A 57 -16.13 -12.48 6.52
C THR A 57 -15.35 -11.71 5.44
N GLU A 58 -15.90 -10.59 4.94
CA GLU A 58 -15.23 -9.73 3.96
C GLU A 58 -13.91 -9.17 4.50
N GLU A 59 -13.88 -8.79 5.77
CA GLU A 59 -12.66 -8.30 6.43
C GLU A 59 -11.62 -9.41 6.59
N VAL A 60 -12.05 -10.64 6.91
CA VAL A 60 -11.15 -11.81 6.95
C VAL A 60 -10.54 -12.07 5.58
N LEU A 61 -11.35 -12.05 4.52
CA LEU A 61 -10.88 -12.25 3.16
C LEU A 61 -9.91 -11.13 2.74
N ALA A 62 -10.20 -9.88 3.08
CA ALA A 62 -9.30 -8.76 2.84
C ALA A 62 -7.94 -8.95 3.54
N ARG A 63 -7.94 -9.41 4.80
CA ARG A 63 -6.70 -9.72 5.54
C ARG A 63 -5.92 -10.87 4.90
N VAL A 64 -6.59 -11.94 4.47
CA VAL A 64 -5.93 -13.07 3.78
C VAL A 64 -5.33 -12.61 2.46
N LEU A 65 -6.04 -11.81 1.66
CA LEU A 65 -5.53 -11.24 0.42
C LEU A 65 -4.34 -10.30 0.66
N ALA A 66 -4.37 -9.49 1.72
CA ALA A 66 -3.25 -8.65 2.12
C ALA A 66 -2.01 -9.49 2.49
N VAL A 67 -2.19 -10.57 3.27
CA VAL A 67 -1.11 -11.51 3.61
C VAL A 67 -0.57 -12.21 2.37
N ALA A 68 -1.44 -12.68 1.47
CA ALA A 68 -1.04 -13.30 0.21
C ALA A 68 -0.26 -12.33 -0.70
N ALA A 69 -0.62 -11.04 -0.67
CA ALA A 69 0.10 -9.98 -1.35
C ALA A 69 1.45 -9.61 -0.68
N GLY A 70 1.77 -10.17 0.49
CA GLY A 70 2.94 -9.79 1.28
C GLY A 70 2.82 -8.41 1.94
N LEU A 71 1.61 -7.86 2.03
CA LEU A 71 1.33 -6.53 2.55
C LEU A 71 0.76 -6.65 3.97
N LYS A 72 1.57 -6.26 4.97
CA LYS A 72 1.14 -6.17 6.37
C LYS A 72 0.96 -4.73 6.83
N GLU A 73 1.70 -3.81 6.23
CA GLU A 73 1.70 -2.38 6.53
C GLU A 73 1.93 -1.62 5.22
N LEU A 74 1.45 -0.37 5.17
CA LEU A 74 1.78 0.51 4.06
C LEU A 74 3.23 0.96 4.20
N PRO A 75 4.10 0.69 3.21
CA PRO A 75 5.47 1.17 3.28
C PRO A 75 5.46 2.70 3.16
N SER A 76 5.95 3.39 4.19
CA SER A 76 6.23 4.83 4.14
C SER A 76 7.75 5.04 4.10
N HIS A 77 8.22 5.73 3.06
CA HIS A 77 9.61 6.13 2.94
C HIS A 77 9.67 7.60 2.51
N SER A 78 10.64 8.33 3.06
CA SER A 78 10.93 9.69 2.62
C SER A 78 11.38 9.68 1.16
N LEU A 79 10.78 10.55 0.33
CA LEU A 79 11.18 10.78 -1.06
C LEU A 79 12.53 11.50 -1.18
N LEU A 80 13.03 12.09 -0.09
CA LEU A 80 14.31 12.80 -0.06
C LEU A 80 15.46 11.93 0.45
N THR A 81 15.19 11.09 1.45
CA THR A 81 16.23 10.37 2.20
C THR A 81 16.07 8.85 2.16
N TRP A 82 14.97 8.34 1.60
CA TRP A 82 14.61 6.92 1.59
C TRP A 82 14.55 6.27 2.98
N ARG A 83 14.44 7.08 4.04
CA ARG A 83 14.31 6.55 5.40
C ARG A 83 12.90 6.03 5.62
N PRO A 84 12.73 4.81 6.18
CA PRO A 84 11.42 4.28 6.52
C PRO A 84 10.81 5.07 7.68
N GLY A 85 9.49 5.27 7.65
CA GLY A 85 8.73 5.98 8.69
C GLY A 85 8.70 7.51 8.54
N ASP A 86 9.60 8.09 7.74
CA ASP A 86 9.62 9.52 7.45
C ASP A 86 8.70 9.85 6.26
N THR A 87 7.95 10.95 6.34
CA THR A 87 7.10 11.45 5.24
C THR A 87 7.67 12.76 4.69
N THR A 88 7.93 12.81 3.39
CA THR A 88 8.32 14.07 2.72
C THR A 88 7.10 14.95 2.52
N LEU A 89 7.20 16.21 2.93
CA LEU A 89 6.17 17.23 2.75
C LEU A 89 6.64 18.29 1.76
N GLU A 90 5.74 18.77 0.92
CA GLU A 90 5.94 20.01 0.16
C GLU A 90 5.35 21.15 0.98
N LEU A 91 6.20 21.99 1.55
CA LEU A 91 5.77 23.19 2.27
C LEU A 91 5.77 24.37 1.31
N LYS A 92 4.57 24.84 0.93
CA LYS A 92 4.41 26.08 0.17
C LYS A 92 4.31 27.26 1.13
N LYS A 93 5.16 28.27 0.94
CA LYS A 93 5.07 29.54 1.68
C LYS A 93 3.97 30.39 1.06
N GLU A 94 3.16 31.05 1.89
CA GLU A 94 2.05 31.91 1.42
C GLU A 94 2.52 33.17 0.69
N LYS A 95 3.75 33.64 0.95
CA LYS A 95 4.38 34.77 0.25
C LYS A 95 5.82 34.44 -0.12
N GLU A 96 6.19 34.76 -1.36
CA GLU A 96 7.60 34.85 -1.75
C GLU A 96 8.26 36.01 -1.02
N TRP A 97 9.48 35.78 -0.54
CA TRP A 97 10.25 36.75 0.24
C TRP A 97 10.72 37.81 -0.74
N GLN A 98 10.29 39.04 -0.54
CA GLN A 98 10.66 40.13 -1.44
C GLN A 98 11.98 40.80 -1.01
N GLY A 99 12.51 40.45 0.16
CA GLY A 99 13.81 40.93 0.62
C GLY A 99 14.37 40.18 1.83
N PHE A 100 15.62 40.52 2.17
CA PHE A 100 16.36 39.92 3.29
C PHE A 100 15.70 40.16 4.66
N ASN A 101 14.97 41.26 4.86
CA ASN A 101 14.32 41.54 6.15
C ASN A 101 13.11 40.66 6.43
N ASP A 102 12.53 40.07 5.39
CA ASP A 102 11.49 39.06 5.61
C ASP A 102 12.15 37.87 6.33
N ALA A 103 13.45 37.54 6.02
CA ALA A 103 14.29 36.35 6.39
C ALA A 103 14.22 35.96 7.87
N GLU A 104 14.20 36.97 8.72
CA GLU A 104 14.41 36.84 10.16
C GLU A 104 13.11 36.58 10.95
N GLY A 105 11.95 36.63 10.29
CA GLY A 105 10.63 36.44 10.91
C GLY A 105 10.07 35.02 10.85
N TRP A 106 10.93 33.99 10.74
CA TRP A 106 10.55 32.56 10.66
C TRP A 106 10.68 31.83 12.00
#